data_AF-A0A435CZ15-F1
#
_entry.id   AF-A0A435CZ15-F1
#
_cell.length_a   1.000
_cell.length_b   1.000
_cell.length_c   1.000
_cell.angle_alpha   90.00
_cell.angle_beta   90.00
_cell.angle_gamma   90.00
#
_symmetry.space_group_name_H-M   'P 1'
#
loop_
_entity.id
_entity.type
_entity.pdbx_description
1 polymer ?
#
loop_
_entity_poly.entity_id
_entity_poly.type
_entity_poly.pdbx_seq_one_letter_code
_entity_poly.pdbx_strand_id
1 'polypeptide(L)'
;VLVLNIIITAKSPQKASDIANAIATAYLADQADARKEKAAKASEAITARLDEQRKRVEQAENAVEAYRSQHNMVMAQGNLVSDQELTGLNAELTAAQARTQQLKAQVDQLRRQGGAPDATSEATRSSTISSLRAQEAALVDQIAQLGTGLGPRHPSMIAAQQQLRD
;
A
#
# COMPACT_ATOMS: atom_id res chain seq x y z
N VAL A 1 32.61 60.51 7.81
CA VAL A 1 34.02 60.58 8.29
C VAL A 1 33.97 61.13 9.70
N LEU A 2 34.46 60.38 10.69
CA LEU A 2 34.55 60.86 12.07
C LEU A 2 35.95 61.48 12.25
N VAL A 3 36.02 62.73 12.71
CA VAL A 3 37.30 63.40 13.00
C VAL A 3 37.40 63.55 14.51
N LEU A 4 38.39 62.91 15.14
CA LEU A 4 38.69 63.10 16.55
C LEU A 4 39.79 64.15 16.69
N ASN A 5 39.54 65.15 17.53
CA ASN A 5 40.52 66.18 17.86
C ASN A 5 41.04 65.93 19.28
N ILE A 6 42.35 65.68 19.40
CA ILE A 6 43.01 65.34 20.67
C ILE A 6 43.87 66.54 21.08
N ILE A 7 43.52 67.19 22.17
CA ILE A 7 44.25 68.36 22.70
C ILE A 7 44.88 67.97 24.03
N ILE A 8 46.21 68.05 24.11
CA ILE A 8 46.99 67.75 25.31
C ILE A 8 47.83 68.96 25.69
N THR A 9 47.77 69.35 26.96
CA THR A 9 48.62 70.39 27.54
C THR A 9 49.69 69.73 28.41
N ALA A 10 50.97 69.98 28.12
CA ALA A 10 52.09 69.48 28.90
C ALA A 10 53.19 70.53 29.04
N LYS A 11 54.09 70.34 30.02
CA LYS A 11 55.21 71.26 30.31
C LYS A 11 56.25 71.33 29.19
N SER A 12 56.33 70.32 28.32
CA SER A 12 57.20 70.32 27.15
C SER A 12 56.42 69.95 25.88
N PRO A 13 56.78 70.52 24.72
CA PRO A 13 56.14 70.19 23.44
C PRO A 13 56.23 68.70 23.09
N GLN A 14 57.38 68.07 23.33
CA GLN A 14 57.61 66.65 23.05
C GLN A 14 56.65 65.78 23.86
N LYS A 15 56.51 66.06 25.17
CA LYS A 15 55.62 65.30 26.04
C LYS A 15 54.14 65.44 25.64
N ALA A 16 53.72 66.60 25.17
CA ALA A 16 52.35 66.80 24.68
C ALA A 16 52.09 65.94 23.42
N SER A 17 53.02 65.93 22.47
CA SER A 17 52.95 65.12 21.25
C SER A 17 52.93 63.62 21.56
N ASP A 18 53.83 63.16 22.41
CA ASP A 18 53.95 61.73 22.75
C ASP A 18 52.66 61.21 23.39
N ILE A 19 52.07 61.98 24.31
CA ILE A 19 50.81 61.61 24.97
C ILE A 19 49.64 61.62 23.96
N ALA A 20 49.55 62.64 23.11
CA ALA A 20 48.47 62.73 22.12
C ALA A 20 48.51 61.53 21.14
N ASN A 21 49.70 61.19 20.64
CA ASN A 21 49.91 60.04 19.76
C ASN A 21 49.61 58.72 20.47
N ALA A 22 50.07 58.56 21.73
CA ALA A 22 49.79 57.36 22.51
C ALA A 22 48.28 57.15 22.72
N ILE A 23 47.52 58.21 23.00
CA ILE A 23 46.06 58.14 23.14
C ILE A 23 45.42 57.76 21.80
N ALA A 24 45.85 58.37 20.69
CA ALA A 24 45.33 58.04 19.37
C ALA A 24 45.56 56.56 19.01
N THR A 25 46.78 56.05 19.25
CA THR A 25 47.12 54.64 19.02
C THR A 25 46.32 53.71 19.92
N ALA A 26 46.21 54.03 21.22
CA ALA A 26 45.43 53.23 22.16
C ALA A 26 43.94 53.18 21.77
N TYR A 27 43.36 54.30 21.35
CA TYR A 27 41.98 54.35 20.88
C TYR A 27 41.77 53.51 19.61
N LEU A 28 42.69 53.57 18.64
CA LEU A 28 42.60 52.75 17.44
C LEU A 28 42.71 51.26 17.74
N ALA A 29 43.60 50.88 18.67
CA ALA A 29 43.74 49.50 19.13
C ALA A 29 42.48 49.00 19.83
N ASP A 30 41.95 49.78 20.78
CA ASP A 30 40.70 49.47 21.48
C ASP A 30 39.52 49.34 20.50
N GLN A 31 39.43 50.22 19.51
CA GLN A 31 38.37 50.13 18.51
C GLN A 31 38.49 48.86 17.64
N ALA A 32 39.70 48.44 17.31
CA ALA A 32 39.95 47.22 16.56
C ALA A 32 39.57 45.98 17.40
N ASP A 33 39.95 45.95 18.67
CA ASP A 33 39.65 44.84 19.56
C ASP A 33 38.16 44.75 19.90
N ALA A 34 37.50 45.88 20.15
CA ALA A 34 36.05 45.94 20.32
C ALA A 34 35.29 45.42 19.09
N ARG A 35 35.79 45.69 17.87
CA ARG A 35 35.20 45.13 16.63
C ARG A 35 35.39 43.61 16.55
N LYS A 36 36.59 43.10 16.89
CA LYS A 36 36.86 41.65 16.92
C LYS A 36 35.97 40.95 17.95
N GLU A 37 35.85 41.51 19.16
CA GLU A 37 35.04 40.93 20.23
C GLU A 37 33.56 40.88 19.83
N LYS A 38 33.03 41.95 19.22
CA LYS A 38 31.65 41.96 18.69
C LYS A 38 31.46 40.90 17.61
N ALA A 39 32.41 40.74 16.68
CA ALA A 39 32.34 39.71 15.65
C ALA A 39 32.39 38.30 16.25
N ALA A 40 33.26 38.06 17.24
CA ALA A 40 33.36 36.78 17.95
C ALA A 40 32.07 36.43 18.68
N LYS A 41 31.49 37.37 19.44
CA LYS A 41 30.19 37.18 20.12
C LYS A 41 29.05 36.91 19.14
N ALA A 42 29.03 37.60 18.00
CA ALA A 42 28.04 37.34 16.96
C ALA A 42 28.20 35.93 16.38
N SER A 43 29.43 35.49 16.12
CA SER A 43 29.72 34.14 15.64
C SER A 43 29.30 33.08 16.66
N GLU A 44 29.60 33.29 17.95
CA GLU A 44 29.21 32.39 19.03
C GLU A 44 27.68 32.27 19.14
N ALA A 45 26.97 33.39 19.07
CA ALA A 45 25.50 33.41 19.09
C ALA A 45 24.88 32.67 17.89
N ILE A 46 25.47 32.81 16.70
CA ILE A 46 25.04 32.07 15.50
C ILE A 46 25.26 30.57 15.68
N THR A 47 26.43 30.15 16.18
CA THR A 47 26.73 28.74 16.43
C THR A 47 25.77 28.15 17.47
N ALA A 48 25.52 28.84 18.58
CA ALA A 48 24.58 28.41 19.59
C ALA A 48 23.16 28.22 19.03
N ARG A 49 22.71 29.14 18.18
CA ARG A 49 21.39 29.06 17.53
C ARG A 49 21.32 27.93 16.50
N LEU A 50 22.41 27.66 15.79
CA LEU A 50 22.50 26.53 14.88
C LEU A 50 22.39 25.20 15.62
N ASP A 51 23.08 25.07 16.76
CA ASP A 51 23.03 23.85 17.57
C ASP A 51 21.65 23.64 18.21
N GLU A 52 20.99 24.72 18.64
CA GLU A 52 19.59 24.65 19.07
C GLU A 52 18.67 24.15 17.93
N GLN A 53 18.82 24.71 16.73
CA GLN A 53 18.03 24.31 15.56
C GLN A 53 18.28 22.84 15.17
N ARG A 54 19.54 22.38 15.20
CA ARG A 54 19.89 20.98 14.96
C ARG A 54 19.16 20.05 15.94
N LYS A 55 19.21 20.36 17.23
CA LYS A 55 18.48 19.59 18.25
C LYS A 55 16.97 19.58 18.00
N ARG A 56 16.39 20.70 17.58
CA ARG A 56 14.95 20.77 17.25
C ARG A 56 14.59 19.93 16.04
N VAL A 57 15.44 19.89 15.01
CA VAL A 57 15.24 19.02 13.84
C VAL A 57 15.32 17.56 14.25
N GLU A 58 16.37 17.17 14.99
CA GLU A 58 16.53 15.79 15.48
C GLU A 58 15.32 15.35 16.34
N GLN A 59 14.83 16.22 17.23
CA GLN A 59 13.62 15.95 18.01
C GLN A 59 12.38 15.78 17.13
N ALA A 60 12.21 16.62 16.10
CA ALA A 60 11.08 16.53 15.18
C ALA A 60 11.15 15.25 14.33
N GLU A 61 12.32 14.87 13.84
CA GLU A 61 12.55 13.63 13.10
C GLU A 61 12.26 12.41 13.98
N ASN A 62 12.78 12.39 15.21
CA ASN A 62 12.49 11.33 16.17
C ASN A 62 11.00 11.24 16.50
N ALA A 63 10.30 12.37 16.62
CA ALA A 63 8.86 12.39 16.86
C ALA A 63 8.07 11.83 15.66
N VAL A 64 8.47 12.16 14.43
CA VAL A 64 7.88 11.61 13.21
C VAL A 64 8.12 10.10 13.13
N GLU A 65 9.33 9.64 13.44
CA GLU A 65 9.66 8.22 13.40
C GLU A 65 8.91 7.44 14.49
N ALA A 66 8.82 7.99 15.71
CA ALA A 66 8.01 7.41 16.79
C ALA A 66 6.52 7.35 16.42
N TYR A 67 5.99 8.37 15.74
CA TYR A 67 4.62 8.37 15.23
C TYR A 67 4.43 7.31 14.14
N ARG A 68 5.38 7.19 13.19
CA ARG A 68 5.36 6.15 12.16
C ARG A 68 5.38 4.74 12.75
N SER A 69 6.26 4.50 13.72
CA SER A 69 6.35 3.22 14.41
C SER A 69 5.09 2.87 15.19
N GLN A 70 4.52 3.82 15.95
CA GLN A 70 3.28 3.60 16.71
C GLN A 70 2.07 3.30 15.82
N HIS A 71 2.00 3.92 14.65
CA HIS A 71 0.91 3.73 13.71
C HIS A 71 1.18 2.65 12.66
N ASN A 72 2.21 1.80 12.84
CA ASN A 72 2.63 0.77 11.88
C ASN A 72 2.79 1.29 10.44
N MET A 73 3.09 2.59 10.28
CA MET A 73 3.33 3.23 8.98
C MET A 73 4.76 2.98 8.51
N VAL A 74 5.18 1.71 8.57
CA VAL A 74 6.44 1.27 7.98
C VAL A 74 6.23 1.34 6.47
N MET A 75 6.72 2.41 5.84
CA MET A 75 6.68 2.54 4.38
C MET A 75 7.58 1.48 3.76
N ALA A 76 6.99 0.44 3.17
CA ALA A 76 7.66 -0.39 2.19
C ALA A 76 7.34 0.20 0.81
N GLN A 77 8.35 0.73 0.10
CA GLN A 77 8.21 1.22 -1.28
C GLN A 77 7.13 2.32 -1.48
N GLY A 78 6.94 3.21 -0.51
CA GLY A 78 6.08 4.40 -0.66
C GLY A 78 4.57 4.18 -0.47
N ASN A 79 4.15 2.96 -0.12
CA ASN A 79 2.78 2.66 0.28
C ASN A 79 2.76 2.14 1.73
N LEU A 80 1.72 2.44 2.50
CA LEU A 80 1.58 1.86 3.84
C LEU A 80 1.37 0.34 3.70
N VAL A 81 1.99 -0.46 4.58
CA VAL A 81 1.74 -1.91 4.66
C VAL A 81 0.25 -2.19 4.88
N SER A 82 -0.45 -1.31 5.63
CA SER A 82 -1.90 -1.37 5.79
C SER A 82 -2.67 -1.25 4.47
N ASP A 83 -2.19 -0.46 3.50
CA ASP A 83 -2.84 -0.32 2.19
C ASP A 83 -2.66 -1.58 1.35
N GLN A 84 -1.51 -2.26 1.46
CA GLN A 84 -1.28 -3.55 0.81
C GLN A 84 -2.15 -4.66 1.41
N GLU A 85 -2.24 -4.73 2.74
CA GLU A 85 -3.14 -5.68 3.44
C GLU A 85 -4.61 -5.41 3.12
N LEU A 86 -5.04 -4.14 3.11
CA LEU A 86 -6.40 -3.76 2.72
C LEU A 86 -6.71 -4.11 1.27
N THR A 87 -5.76 -3.91 0.36
CA THR A 87 -5.92 -4.28 -1.06
C THR A 87 -6.04 -5.80 -1.21
N GLY A 88 -5.22 -6.57 -0.48
CA GLY A 88 -5.30 -8.03 -0.43
C GLY A 88 -6.65 -8.52 0.10
N LEU A 89 -7.10 -7.98 1.23
CA LEU A 89 -8.40 -8.31 1.84
C LEU A 89 -9.58 -7.95 0.91
N ASN A 90 -9.51 -6.81 0.22
CA ASN A 90 -10.56 -6.40 -0.71
C ASN A 90 -10.61 -7.32 -1.95
N ALA A 91 -9.45 -7.79 -2.43
CA ALA A 91 -9.38 -8.77 -3.50
C ALA A 91 -9.98 -10.13 -3.06
N GLU A 92 -9.66 -10.61 -1.85
CA GLU A 92 -10.28 -11.82 -1.29
C GLU A 92 -11.79 -11.67 -1.08
N LEU A 93 -12.23 -10.52 -0.57
CA LEU A 93 -13.65 -10.21 -0.39
C LEU A 93 -14.39 -10.22 -1.73
N THR A 94 -13.82 -9.59 -2.76
CA THR A 94 -14.40 -9.57 -4.11
C THR A 94 -14.47 -10.98 -4.69
N ALA A 95 -13.44 -11.80 -4.51
CA ALA A 95 -13.43 -13.20 -4.94
C ALA A 95 -14.50 -14.04 -4.21
N ALA A 96 -14.64 -13.85 -2.90
CA ALA A 96 -15.66 -14.52 -2.09
C ALA A 96 -17.08 -14.11 -2.49
N GLN A 97 -17.30 -12.82 -2.78
CA GLN A 97 -18.56 -12.31 -3.30
C GLN A 97 -18.88 -12.89 -4.67
N ALA A 98 -17.91 -12.94 -5.59
CA ALA A 98 -18.08 -13.55 -6.90
C ALA A 98 -18.46 -15.04 -6.79
N ARG A 99 -17.77 -15.79 -5.92
CA ARG A 99 -18.09 -17.21 -5.65
C ARG A 99 -19.49 -17.38 -5.06
N THR A 100 -19.89 -16.49 -4.16
CA THR A 100 -21.24 -16.50 -3.58
C THR A 100 -22.31 -16.23 -4.65
N GLN A 101 -22.07 -15.27 -5.55
CA GLN A 101 -22.99 -14.98 -6.65
C GLN A 101 -23.08 -16.15 -7.64
N GLN A 102 -21.95 -16.79 -7.96
CA GLN A 102 -21.94 -18.00 -8.79
C GLN A 102 -22.76 -19.13 -8.17
N LEU A 103 -22.57 -19.41 -6.88
CA LEU A 103 -23.34 -20.43 -6.17
C LEU A 103 -24.83 -20.08 -6.07
N LYS A 104 -25.17 -18.81 -5.83
CA LYS A 104 -26.56 -18.34 -5.84
C LYS A 104 -27.19 -18.52 -7.23
N ALA A 105 -26.50 -18.14 -8.30
CA ALA A 105 -26.97 -18.33 -9.66
C ALA A 105 -27.17 -19.83 -9.97
N GLN A 106 -26.28 -20.70 -9.49
CA GLN A 106 -26.41 -22.15 -9.65
C GLN A 106 -27.63 -22.70 -8.89
N VAL A 107 -27.85 -22.25 -7.64
CA VAL A 107 -29.02 -22.63 -6.84
C VAL A 107 -30.32 -22.10 -7.46
N ASP A 108 -30.33 -20.87 -7.95
CA ASP A 108 -31.49 -20.28 -8.60
C ASP A 108 -31.80 -20.95 -9.94
N GLN A 109 -30.77 -21.35 -10.70
CA GLN A 109 -30.94 -22.16 -11.90
C GLN A 109 -31.52 -23.54 -11.56
N LEU A 110 -31.02 -24.21 -10.51
CA LEU A 110 -31.57 -25.47 -10.02
C LEU A 110 -33.02 -25.34 -9.55
N ARG A 111 -33.36 -24.24 -8.85
CA ARG A 111 -34.74 -23.97 -8.41
C ARG A 111 -35.68 -23.66 -9.56
N ARG A 112 -35.24 -22.91 -10.57
CA ARG A 112 -36.03 -22.61 -11.78
C ARG A 112 -36.21 -23.81 -12.69
N GLN A 113 -35.25 -24.73 -12.71
CA GLN A 113 -35.39 -26.05 -13.35
C GLN A 113 -36.34 -26.99 -12.61
N GLY A 114 -36.88 -26.58 -11.46
CA GLY A 114 -38.13 -27.10 -10.91
C GLY A 114 -38.15 -28.60 -10.71
N GLY A 115 -37.42 -29.13 -9.72
CA GLY A 115 -37.72 -30.44 -9.12
C GLY A 115 -37.71 -31.67 -10.04
N ALA A 116 -37.29 -31.56 -11.31
CA ALA A 116 -37.11 -32.66 -12.22
C ALA A 116 -35.61 -33.06 -12.22
N PRO A 117 -35.24 -34.26 -11.75
CA PRO A 117 -33.83 -34.70 -11.64
C PRO A 117 -33.09 -34.77 -12.98
N ASP A 118 -33.82 -34.69 -14.09
CA ASP A 118 -33.37 -35.13 -15.41
C ASP A 118 -32.72 -34.02 -16.27
N ALA A 119 -32.71 -32.77 -15.80
CA ALA A 119 -32.17 -31.63 -16.56
C ALA A 119 -31.11 -30.82 -15.80
N THR A 120 -30.53 -31.38 -14.75
CA THR A 120 -29.43 -30.71 -14.04
C THR A 120 -28.18 -30.68 -14.92
N SER A 121 -27.54 -29.52 -15.05
CA SER A 121 -26.27 -29.37 -15.78
C SER A 121 -25.11 -30.16 -15.15
N GLU A 122 -25.25 -30.59 -13.89
CA GLU A 122 -24.39 -31.57 -13.23
C GLU A 122 -24.51 -32.96 -13.87
N ALA A 123 -25.73 -33.38 -14.25
CA ALA A 123 -25.98 -34.62 -14.97
C ALA A 123 -25.43 -34.58 -16.40
N THR A 124 -25.42 -33.40 -17.03
CA THR A 124 -24.76 -33.20 -18.34
C THR A 124 -23.23 -33.22 -18.25
N ARG A 125 -22.65 -32.80 -17.10
CA ARG A 125 -21.20 -32.88 -16.85
C ARG A 125 -20.73 -34.25 -16.38
N SER A 126 -21.63 -35.09 -15.88
CA SER A 126 -21.30 -36.45 -15.50
C SER A 126 -21.17 -37.34 -16.74
N SER A 127 -19.95 -37.78 -17.04
CA SER A 127 -19.67 -38.71 -18.16
C SER A 127 -20.47 -40.01 -18.06
N THR A 128 -20.81 -40.42 -16.84
CA THR A 128 -21.63 -41.62 -16.58
C THR A 128 -23.08 -41.44 -17.03
N ILE A 129 -23.69 -40.27 -16.81
CA ILE A 129 -25.08 -40.01 -17.25
C ILE A 129 -25.14 -39.84 -18.77
N SER A 130 -24.12 -39.23 -19.37
CA SER A 130 -23.99 -39.19 -20.84
C SER A 130 -23.87 -40.60 -21.45
N SER A 131 -23.09 -41.49 -20.81
CA SER A 131 -22.97 -42.89 -21.24
C SER A 131 -24.29 -43.66 -21.08
N LEU A 132 -25.02 -43.46 -19.98
CA LEU A 132 -26.30 -44.14 -19.74
C LEU A 132 -27.35 -43.71 -20.77
N ARG A 133 -27.44 -42.41 -21.10
CA ARG A 133 -28.35 -41.93 -22.16
C ARG A 133 -28.00 -42.48 -23.54
N ALA A 134 -26.71 -42.63 -23.85
CA ALA A 134 -26.29 -43.26 -25.10
C ALA A 134 -26.68 -44.75 -25.17
N GLN A 135 -26.60 -45.46 -24.04
CA GLN A 135 -27.05 -46.85 -23.93
C GLN A 135 -28.58 -46.97 -24.03
N GLU A 136 -29.32 -46.06 -23.39
CA GLU A 136 -30.78 -46.00 -23.48
C GLU A 136 -31.24 -45.76 -24.92
N ALA A 137 -30.65 -44.78 -25.61
CA ALA A 137 -30.96 -44.51 -27.02
C ALA A 137 -30.67 -45.73 -27.91
N ALA A 138 -29.57 -46.45 -27.67
CA ALA A 138 -29.25 -47.67 -28.40
C ALA A 138 -30.26 -48.80 -28.13
N LEU A 139 -30.75 -48.95 -26.90
CA LEU A 139 -31.79 -49.92 -26.54
C LEU A 139 -33.14 -49.58 -27.18
N VAL A 140 -33.51 -48.29 -27.21
CA VAL A 140 -34.73 -47.82 -27.88
C VAL A 140 -34.67 -48.10 -29.38
N ASP A 141 -33.54 -47.81 -30.03
CA ASP A 141 -33.33 -48.11 -31.45
C ASP A 141 -33.38 -49.63 -31.72
N GLN A 142 -32.82 -50.44 -30.82
CA GLN A 142 -32.85 -51.90 -30.94
C GLN A 142 -34.28 -52.45 -30.78
N ILE A 143 -35.09 -51.90 -29.87
CA ILE A 143 -36.51 -52.24 -29.73
C ILE A 143 -37.30 -51.82 -30.99
N ALA A 144 -37.01 -50.64 -31.55
CA ALA A 144 -37.65 -50.18 -32.77
C ALA A 144 -37.32 -51.09 -33.98
N GLN A 145 -36.06 -51.50 -34.13
CA GLN A 145 -35.63 -52.44 -35.17
C GLN A 145 -36.28 -53.81 -35.00
N LEU A 146 -36.22 -54.37 -33.78
CA LEU A 146 -36.85 -55.67 -33.49
C LEU A 146 -38.38 -55.60 -33.67
N GLY A 147 -39.03 -54.48 -33.37
CA GLY A 147 -40.48 -54.29 -33.56
C GLY A 147 -40.93 -54.21 -35.01
N THR A 148 -40.05 -53.82 -35.95
CA THR A 148 -40.36 -53.80 -37.38
C THR A 148 -40.36 -55.18 -38.04
N GLY A 149 -39.64 -56.16 -37.46
CA GLY A 149 -39.54 -57.53 -38.00
C GLY A 149 -40.18 -58.62 -37.12
N LEU A 150 -40.30 -58.39 -35.82
CA LEU A 150 -40.77 -59.38 -34.83
C LEU A 150 -41.95 -58.79 -34.04
N GLY A 151 -43.06 -59.52 -34.00
CA GLY A 151 -44.27 -59.05 -33.33
C GLY A 151 -44.10 -58.83 -31.80
N PRO A 152 -45.02 -58.13 -31.14
CA PRO A 152 -44.90 -57.69 -29.74
C PRO A 152 -44.71 -58.78 -28.67
N ARG A 153 -44.87 -60.07 -29.05
CA ARG A 153 -44.77 -61.22 -28.14
C ARG A 153 -43.46 -62.00 -28.31
N HIS A 154 -42.52 -61.51 -29.12
CA HIS A 154 -41.26 -62.20 -29.33
C HIS A 154 -40.35 -62.10 -28.09
N PRO A 155 -39.69 -63.20 -27.64
CA PRO A 155 -38.89 -63.21 -26.41
C PRO A 155 -37.80 -62.13 -26.36
N SER A 156 -37.17 -61.82 -27.50
CA SER A 156 -36.13 -60.77 -27.56
C SER A 156 -36.69 -59.35 -27.42
N MET A 157 -37.94 -59.10 -27.82
CA MET A 157 -38.62 -57.81 -27.61
C MET A 157 -38.97 -57.60 -26.15
N ILE A 158 -39.45 -58.64 -25.47
CA ILE A 158 -39.79 -58.59 -24.05
C ILE A 158 -38.53 -58.36 -23.22
N ALA A 159 -37.42 -59.04 -23.54
CA ALA A 159 -36.15 -58.86 -22.86
C ALA A 159 -35.59 -57.43 -23.02
N ALA A 160 -35.64 -56.87 -24.23
CA ALA A 160 -35.19 -55.50 -24.48
C ALA A 160 -36.09 -54.44 -23.80
N GLN A 161 -37.41 -54.66 -23.79
CA GLN A 161 -38.35 -53.79 -23.06
C GLN A 161 -38.19 -53.87 -21.53
N GLN A 162 -37.78 -55.02 -21.00
CA GLN A 162 -37.45 -55.16 -19.58
C GLN A 162 -36.16 -54.41 -19.24
N GLN A 163 -35.13 -54.51 -20.08
CA GLN A 163 -33.87 -53.77 -19.90
C GLN A 163 -34.01 -52.24 -19.99
N LEU A 164 -35.02 -51.72 -20.70
CA LEU A 164 -35.32 -50.29 -20.72
C LEU A 164 -36.13 -49.83 -19.49
N ARG A 165 -36.79 -50.77 -18.80
CA ARG A 165 -37.66 -50.48 -17.65
C ARG A 165 -36.94 -50.51 -16.31
N ASP A 166 -35.84 -51.25 -16.23
CA ASP A 166 -34.93 -51.34 -15.08
C ASP A 166 -33.83 -50.26 -15.16
#